data_AF-M0IIF2-F1
#
_entry.id   AF-M0IIF2-F1
#
_cell.length_a   1.000
_cell.length_b   1.000
_cell.length_c   1.000
_cell.angle_alpha   90.00
_cell.angle_beta   90.00
_cell.angle_gamma   90.00
#
_symmetry.space_group_name_H-M   'P 1'
#
loop_
_entity.id
_entity.type
_entity.pdbx_description
1 polymer ?
#
loop_
_entity_poly.entity_id
_entity_poly.type
_entity_poly.pdbx_seq_one_letter_code
_entity_poly.pdbx_strand_id
1 'polypeptide(L)'
;MAEPNPTESDELDSFEPRTVRALTERMTVYAQDPDAWSDSEAAVYSSSTQYIVSFVEGQCNCDDSYFRRAKCKHQRRAAFALGIRDIPEDFPEDRIDPLLLKRVRSRGQK
;
A
#
# COMPACT_ATOMS: atom_id res chain seq x y z
N MET A 1 33.06 22.37 10.08
CA MET A 1 31.84 22.03 10.85
C MET A 1 30.86 21.53 9.81
N ALA A 2 30.71 20.21 9.66
CA ALA A 2 29.77 19.65 8.70
C ALA A 2 28.38 19.72 9.32
N GLU A 3 27.48 20.45 8.68
CA GLU A 3 26.06 20.52 9.04
C GLU A 3 25.47 19.10 9.00
N PRO A 4 24.62 18.70 9.97
CA PRO A 4 23.86 17.48 9.82
C PRO A 4 22.88 17.70 8.67
N ASN A 5 23.17 17.06 7.54
CA ASN A 5 22.22 16.91 6.45
C ASN A 5 20.93 16.33 7.07
N PRO A 6 19.77 17.00 7.01
CA PRO A 6 18.53 16.41 7.50
C PRO A 6 18.29 15.15 6.69
N THR A 7 18.61 14.01 7.29
CA THR A 7 18.46 12.70 6.70
C THR A 7 17.01 12.56 6.24
N GLU A 8 16.81 12.23 4.96
CA GLU A 8 15.54 11.95 4.25
C GLU A 8 14.58 10.94 4.94
N SER A 9 14.90 10.52 6.17
CA SER A 9 14.07 9.75 7.08
C SER A 9 13.15 10.64 7.93
N ASP A 10 13.49 11.91 8.17
CA ASP A 10 12.74 12.81 9.07
C ASP A 10 11.37 13.21 8.47
N GLU A 11 11.32 13.44 7.15
CA GLU A 11 10.06 13.72 6.43
C GLU A 11 9.11 12.52 6.43
N LEU A 12 9.66 11.30 6.50
CA LEU A 12 8.87 10.06 6.56
C LEU A 12 8.43 9.73 8.00
N ASP A 13 9.10 10.26 9.02
CA ASP A 13 8.77 10.04 10.44
C ASP A 13 7.41 10.65 10.83
N SER A 14 7.02 11.74 10.14
CA SER A 14 5.71 12.36 10.30
C SER A 14 4.55 11.50 9.79
N PHE A 15 4.81 10.46 8.98
CA PHE A 15 3.80 9.55 8.48
C PHE A 15 3.71 8.28 9.32
N GLU A 16 2.50 7.71 9.41
CA GLU A 16 2.35 6.41 10.06
C GLU A 16 3.29 5.36 9.44
N PRO A 17 4.10 4.62 10.22
CA PRO A 17 5.13 3.73 9.70
C PRO A 17 4.55 2.61 8.82
N ARG A 18 3.30 2.23 9.06
CA ARG A 18 2.58 1.26 8.21
C ARG A 18 2.16 1.84 6.87
N THR A 19 1.87 3.14 6.82
CA THR A 19 1.60 3.87 5.58
C THR A 19 2.87 4.01 4.77
N VAL A 20 3.98 4.42 5.41
CA VAL A 20 5.30 4.48 4.76
C VAL A 20 5.62 3.12 4.14
N ARG A 21 5.53 2.03 4.90
CA ARG A 21 5.74 0.67 4.37
C ARG A 21 4.78 0.29 3.25
N ALA A 22 3.51 0.68 3.33
CA ALA A 22 2.57 0.42 2.25
C ALA A 22 2.91 1.20 0.97
N LEU A 23 3.56 2.35 1.06
CA LEU A 23 3.96 3.14 -0.10
C LEU A 23 5.31 2.70 -0.67
N THR A 24 6.30 2.44 0.19
CA THR A 24 7.69 2.18 -0.20
C THR A 24 8.00 0.70 -0.45
N GLU A 25 7.29 -0.22 0.18
CA GLU A 25 7.57 -1.66 0.06
C GLU A 25 7.04 -2.20 -1.26
N ARG A 26 7.81 -3.10 -1.89
CA ARG A 26 7.44 -3.72 -3.18
C ARG A 26 6.26 -4.66 -2.99
N MET A 27 5.06 -4.20 -3.38
CA MET A 27 3.84 -4.99 -3.36
C MET A 27 3.02 -4.78 -4.63
N THR A 28 2.48 -5.85 -5.19
CA THR A 28 1.64 -5.76 -6.40
C THR A 28 0.18 -5.99 -6.03
N VAL A 29 -0.73 -5.15 -6.54
CA VAL A 29 -2.16 -5.25 -6.24
C VAL A 29 -2.95 -5.55 -7.51
N TYR A 30 -3.71 -6.65 -7.46
CA TYR A 30 -4.62 -7.08 -8.51
C TYR A 30 -6.06 -6.98 -7.98
N ALA A 31 -6.86 -6.15 -8.64
CA ALA A 31 -8.26 -5.90 -8.24
C ALA A 31 -9.24 -6.88 -8.88
N GLN A 32 -8.85 -7.52 -9.99
CA GLN A 32 -9.65 -8.47 -10.75
C GLN A 32 -8.89 -9.80 -10.83
N ASP A 33 -8.29 -10.19 -9.71
CA ASP A 33 -7.58 -11.45 -9.65
C ASP A 33 -8.59 -12.60 -9.59
N PRO A 34 -8.38 -13.72 -10.30
CA PRO A 34 -9.30 -14.87 -10.24
C PRO A 34 -9.44 -15.47 -8.84
N ASP A 35 -8.48 -15.25 -7.94
CA ASP A 35 -8.54 -15.66 -6.55
C ASP A 35 -9.30 -14.66 -5.64
N ALA A 36 -9.66 -13.47 -6.13
CA ALA A 36 -10.56 -12.57 -5.41
C ALA A 36 -12.01 -13.06 -5.61
N TRP A 37 -12.74 -13.30 -4.53
CA TRP A 37 -14.11 -13.84 -4.61
C TRP A 37 -15.14 -12.79 -5.00
N SER A 38 -14.84 -11.51 -4.84
CA SER A 38 -15.72 -10.39 -5.18
C SER A 38 -14.96 -9.21 -5.78
N ASP A 39 -15.66 -8.35 -6.52
CA ASP A 39 -15.12 -7.06 -7.02
C ASP A 39 -14.63 -6.16 -5.87
N SER A 40 -15.16 -6.39 -4.66
CA SER A 40 -14.83 -5.75 -3.39
C SER A 40 -13.54 -6.26 -2.73
N GLU A 41 -12.81 -7.16 -3.38
CA GLU A 41 -11.59 -7.77 -2.89
C GLU A 41 -10.43 -7.58 -3.86
N ALA A 42 -9.21 -7.50 -3.33
CA ALA A 42 -8.00 -7.39 -4.13
C ALA A 42 -6.93 -8.35 -3.60
N ALA A 43 -6.26 -9.03 -4.53
CA ALA A 43 -5.08 -9.83 -4.24
C ALA A 43 -3.85 -8.93 -4.16
N VAL A 44 -3.17 -8.95 -3.02
CA VAL A 44 -1.93 -8.22 -2.75
C VAL A 44 -0.79 -9.23 -2.66
N TYR A 45 0.15 -9.15 -3.60
CA TYR A 45 1.36 -9.96 -3.59
C TYR A 45 2.49 -9.19 -2.91
N SER A 46 3.00 -9.73 -1.80
CA SER A 46 4.12 -9.19 -1.02
C SER A 46 5.19 -10.26 -0.87
N SER A 47 6.42 -9.98 -1.32
CA SER A 47 7.59 -10.87 -1.16
C SER A 47 7.27 -12.36 -1.35
N SER A 48 6.58 -12.73 -2.44
CA SER A 48 6.13 -14.08 -2.83
C SER A 48 4.90 -14.67 -2.13
N THR A 49 4.25 -13.96 -1.20
CA THR A 49 2.98 -14.39 -0.61
C THR A 49 1.83 -13.56 -1.14
N GLN A 50 0.75 -14.24 -1.50
CA GLN A 50 -0.52 -13.62 -1.88
C GLN A 50 -1.39 -13.43 -0.65
N TYR A 51 -1.92 -12.22 -0.50
CA TYR A 51 -2.87 -11.86 0.54
C TYR A 51 -4.15 -11.32 -0.08
N ILE A 52 -5.29 -11.90 0.25
CA ILE A 52 -6.59 -11.37 -0.17
C ILE A 52 -7.01 -10.29 0.82
N VAL A 53 -7.38 -9.13 0.27
CA VAL A 53 -7.79 -7.95 1.02
C VAL A 53 -9.20 -7.55 0.57
N SER A 54 -10.15 -7.62 1.49
CA SER A 54 -11.47 -7.02 1.30
C SER A 54 -11.42 -5.57 1.74
N PHE A 55 -11.65 -4.66 0.79
CA PHE A 55 -11.64 -3.22 1.08
C PHE A 55 -13.00 -2.70 1.53
N VAL A 56 -14.08 -3.46 1.30
CA VAL A 56 -15.41 -3.20 1.89
C VAL A 56 -15.44 -3.61 3.35
N GLU A 57 -15.03 -4.84 3.65
CA GLU A 57 -15.03 -5.37 5.02
C GLU A 57 -13.83 -4.87 5.84
N GLY A 58 -12.82 -4.28 5.18
CA GLY A 58 -11.58 -3.85 5.83
C GLY A 58 -10.78 -5.03 6.40
N GLN A 59 -10.88 -6.20 5.78
CA GLN A 59 -10.24 -7.43 6.23
C GLN A 59 -9.08 -7.83 5.32
N CYS A 60 -8.08 -8.47 5.91
CA CYS A 60 -7.00 -9.09 5.17
C CYS A 60 -6.73 -10.47 5.77
N ASN A 61 -6.41 -11.44 4.93
CA ASN A 61 -6.06 -12.80 5.35
C ASN A 61 -4.65 -12.92 6.00
N CYS A 62 -3.96 -11.80 6.25
CA CYS A 62 -2.65 -11.83 6.89
C CYS A 62 -2.74 -11.90 8.43
N ASP A 63 -1.76 -12.53 9.07
CA ASP A 63 -1.65 -12.62 10.52
C ASP A 63 -1.77 -11.28 11.25
N ASP A 64 -1.21 -10.19 10.70
CA ASP A 64 -1.28 -8.87 11.34
C ASP A 64 -2.73 -8.37 11.48
N SER A 65 -3.57 -8.64 10.47
CA SER A 65 -5.00 -8.30 10.52
C SER A 65 -5.74 -9.20 11.48
N TYR A 66 -5.41 -10.50 11.50
CA TYR A 66 -6.02 -11.48 12.38
C TYR A 66 -5.74 -11.19 13.87
N PHE A 67 -4.48 -10.94 14.23
CA PHE A 67 -4.07 -10.71 15.61
C PHE A 67 -4.32 -9.29 16.10
N ARG A 68 -4.05 -8.27 15.27
CA ARG A 68 -4.11 -6.87 15.72
C ARG A 68 -5.44 -6.19 15.47
N ARG A 69 -6.33 -6.76 14.63
CA ARG A 69 -7.61 -6.15 14.21
C ARG A 69 -7.48 -4.69 13.79
N ALA A 70 -6.32 -4.33 13.23
CA ALA A 70 -5.98 -2.98 12.79
C ALA A 70 -5.72 -3.00 11.29
N LYS A 71 -5.75 -1.83 10.64
CA LYS A 71 -5.42 -1.73 9.22
C LYS A 71 -3.97 -2.18 9.02
N CYS A 72 -3.77 -3.28 8.31
CA CYS A 72 -2.43 -3.77 7.99
C CYS A 72 -1.83 -2.99 6.81
N LYS A 73 -0.55 -3.22 6.51
CA LYS A 73 0.12 -2.61 5.35
C LYS A 73 -0.54 -3.00 4.03
N HIS A 74 -1.06 -4.23 3.90
CA HIS A 74 -1.72 -4.71 2.68
C HIS A 74 -3.03 -3.98 2.40
N GLN A 75 -3.83 -3.72 3.44
CA GLN A 75 -5.05 -2.92 3.32
C GLN A 75 -4.77 -1.49 2.87
N ARG A 76 -3.76 -0.85 3.46
CA ARG A 76 -3.33 0.49 3.02
C ARG A 76 -2.86 0.47 1.56
N ARG A 77 -2.02 -0.50 1.19
CA ARG A 77 -1.51 -0.69 -0.19
C ARG A 77 -2.66 -0.86 -1.20
N ALA A 78 -3.61 -1.73 -0.89
CA ALA A 78 -4.78 -1.96 -1.72
C ALA A 78 -5.60 -0.68 -1.88
N ALA A 79 -5.85 0.04 -0.79
CA ALA A 79 -6.59 1.31 -0.85
C ALA A 79 -5.92 2.34 -1.77
N PHE A 80 -4.60 2.50 -1.71
CA PHE A 80 -3.85 3.39 -2.61
C PHE A 80 -3.92 2.92 -4.07
N ALA A 81 -3.67 1.63 -4.32
CA ALA A 81 -3.70 1.07 -5.67
C ALA A 81 -5.09 1.14 -6.33
N LEU A 82 -6.14 0.93 -5.54
CA LEU A 82 -7.53 0.99 -5.99
C LEU A 82 -8.07 2.42 -6.07
N GLY A 83 -7.45 3.38 -5.38
CA GLY A 83 -7.88 4.78 -5.38
C GLY A 83 -9.00 5.05 -4.39
N ILE A 84 -9.23 4.12 -3.47
CA ILE A 84 -10.09 4.32 -2.30
C ILE A 84 -9.45 5.35 -1.36
N ARG A 85 -8.12 5.41 -1.36
CA ARG A 85 -7.33 6.39 -0.64
C ARG A 85 -6.31 7.00 -1.59
N ASP A 86 -6.24 8.32 -1.64
CA ASP A 86 -5.19 9.02 -2.37
C ASP A 86 -3.85 8.96 -1.62
N ILE A 87 -2.79 8.94 -2.41
CA ILE A 87 -1.44 9.08 -1.91
C ILE A 87 -1.29 10.53 -1.46
N PRO A 88 -0.81 10.78 -0.22
CA PRO A 88 -0.60 12.15 0.24
C PRO A 88 0.40 12.87 -0.66
N GLU A 89 0.07 14.10 -1.07
CA GLU A 89 0.89 14.95 -1.95
C GLU A 89 2.22 15.35 -1.30
N ASP A 90 2.25 15.47 0.02
CA ASP A 90 3.47 15.69 0.81
C ASP A 90 4.40 14.46 0.86
N PHE A 91 3.98 13.30 0.33
CA PHE A 91 4.82 12.11 0.32
C PHE A 91 5.71 12.09 -0.93
N PRO A 92 7.04 11.95 -0.78
CA PRO A 92 7.96 12.00 -1.91
C PRO A 92 7.69 10.86 -2.90
N GLU A 93 7.22 11.21 -4.11
CA GLU A 93 6.86 10.23 -5.15
C GLU A 93 8.01 9.30 -5.53
N ASP A 94 9.26 9.78 -5.49
CA ASP A 94 10.47 8.98 -5.78
C ASP A 94 10.65 7.81 -4.78
N ARG A 95 10.14 7.96 -3.55
CA ARG A 95 10.17 6.91 -2.53
C ARG A 95 9.01 5.93 -2.68
N ILE A 96 7.98 6.30 -3.42
CA ILE A 96 6.84 5.43 -3.66
C ILE A 96 7.29 4.30 -4.57
N ASP A 97 6.89 3.09 -4.21
CA ASP A 97 7.18 1.93 -5.03
C ASP A 97 6.68 2.15 -6.47
N PRO A 98 7.55 1.96 -7.48
CA PRO A 98 7.22 2.25 -8.86
C PRO A 98 6.11 1.34 -9.41
N LEU A 99 5.90 0.14 -8.84
CA LEU A 99 4.76 -0.71 -9.23
C LEU A 99 3.44 -0.12 -8.72
N LEU A 100 3.42 0.54 -7.56
CA LEU A 100 2.24 1.27 -7.09
C LEU A 100 1.90 2.40 -8.05
N LEU A 101 2.88 3.26 -8.36
CA LEU A 101 2.66 4.39 -9.27
C LEU A 101 2.18 3.91 -10.63
N LYS A 102 2.80 2.86 -11.18
CA LYS A 102 2.35 2.23 -12.42
C LYS A 102 0.91 1.75 -12.31
N ARG A 103 0.54 1.08 -11.22
CA ARG A 103 -0.81 0.55 -11.01
C ARG A 103 -1.86 1.65 -10.88
N VAL A 104 -1.57 2.73 -10.16
CA VAL A 104 -2.43 3.91 -10.00
C VAL A 104 -2.62 4.60 -11.35
N ARG A 105 -1.55 4.79 -12.12
CA ARG A 105 -1.60 5.37 -13.47
C ARG A 105 -2.36 4.48 -14.48
N SER A 106 -2.16 3.17 -14.44
CA SER A 106 -2.88 2.21 -15.29
C SER A 106 -4.39 2.16 -15.01
N ARG A 107 -4.84 2.57 -13.81
CA ARG A 107 -6.27 2.65 -13.48
C ARG A 107 -6.99 3.76 -14.25
N GLY A 108 -6.31 4.87 -14.53
CA GLY A 108 -6.90 6.04 -15.21
C GLY A 108 -7.02 5.91 -16.73
N GLN A 109 -6.60 4.79 -17.33
CA GLN A 109 -6.68 4.55 -18.77
C GLN A 109 -7.83 3.61 -19.18
N LYS A 110 -9.03 3.84 -18.64
CA LYS A 110 -10.23 3.12 -19.07
C LYS A 110 -11.33 4.07 -19.52
#